data_AF-A0AAU9C9H0-F1
#
_entry.id   AF-A0AAU9C9H0-F1
#
_cell.length_a   1.000
_cell.length_b   1.000
_cell.length_c   1.000
_cell.angle_alpha   90.00
_cell.angle_beta   90.00
_cell.angle_gamma   90.00
#
_symmetry.space_group_name_H-M   'P 1'
#
loop_
_entity.id
_entity.type
_entity.pdbx_description
1 polymer ?
#
loop_
_entity_poly.entity_id
_entity_poly.type
_entity_poly.pdbx_seq_one_letter_code
_entity_poly.pdbx_strand_id
1 'polypeptide(L)' 'MSSVEYLASAPVPTTVKNIRAFEDGDKVFLHGIYNFAGAGEQVAFDILRFDEDGNIAEHWDVMATIPSKRDWKNDNGKF' A
#
# COMPACT_ATOMS: atom_id res chain seq x y z
N MET A 1 3.31 -20.67 -11.22
CA MET A 1 3.68 -19.26 -11.40
C MET A 1 3.48 -18.59 -10.06
N SER A 2 4.53 -18.03 -9.47
CA SER A 2 4.44 -17.36 -8.16
C SER A 2 3.62 -16.06 -8.29
N SER A 3 3.10 -15.54 -7.17
CA SER A 3 2.43 -14.24 -7.14
C SER A 3 3.33 -13.11 -7.66
N VAL A 4 4.65 -13.22 -7.41
CA VAL A 4 5.67 -12.28 -7.90
C VAL A 4 5.80 -12.34 -9.42
N GLU A 5 5.92 -13.54 -10.00
CA GLU A 5 5.99 -13.72 -11.46
C GLU A 5 4.71 -13.20 -12.14
N TYR A 6 3.55 -13.47 -11.54
CA TYR A 6 2.27 -12.97 -12.05
C TYR A 6 2.25 -11.44 -12.11
N LEU A 7 2.54 -10.76 -10.99
CA LEU A 7 2.55 -9.29 -10.93
C LEU A 7 3.60 -8.67 -11.86
N ALA A 8 4.76 -9.32 -12.03
CA ALA A 8 5.81 -8.86 -12.93
C ALA A 8 5.43 -9.01 -14.41
N SER A 9 4.62 -10.02 -14.75
CA SER A 9 4.18 -10.28 -16.13
C SER A 9 2.99 -9.43 -16.59
N ALA A 10 2.38 -8.65 -15.69
CA ALA A 10 1.19 -7.87 -15.98
C ALA A 10 1.44 -6.77 -17.04
N PRO A 11 0.53 -6.54 -18.01
CA PRO A 11 0.68 -5.48 -19.01
C PRO A 11 0.75 -4.07 -18.42
N VAL A 12 0.11 -3.87 -17.27
CA VAL A 12 0.22 -2.65 -16.47
C VAL A 12 1.05 -2.99 -15.24
N PRO A 13 2.16 -2.29 -14.98
CA PRO A 13 3.00 -2.59 -13.83
C PRO A 13 2.29 -2.24 -12.52
N THR A 14 2.60 -3.00 -11.48
CA THR A 14 2.22 -2.60 -10.12
C THR A 14 3.03 -1.36 -9.70
N THR A 15 2.36 -0.34 -9.19
CA THR A 15 3.02 0.88 -8.69
C THR A 15 2.69 1.11 -7.23
N VAL A 16 3.65 1.70 -6.51
CA VAL A 16 3.53 2.11 -5.12
C VAL A 16 4.07 3.53 -4.99
N LYS A 17 3.31 4.41 -4.34
CA LYS A 17 3.75 5.75 -3.93
C LYS A 17 3.55 5.92 -2.43
N ASN A 18 4.63 5.90 -1.67
CA ASN A 18 4.60 6.22 -0.25
C ASN A 18 4.34 7.72 -0.05
N ILE A 19 3.33 8.06 0.75
CA ILE A 19 3.00 9.45 1.11
C ILE A 19 3.68 9.83 2.42
N ARG A 20 3.69 8.93 3.40
CA ARG A 20 4.36 9.09 4.68
C ARG A 20 4.74 7.72 5.25
N ALA A 21 5.81 7.72 6.02
CA ALA A 21 6.30 6.55 6.74
C ALA A 21 6.62 6.98 8.18
N PHE A 22 6.33 6.10 9.14
CA PHE A 22 6.67 6.27 10.54
C PHE A 22 7.25 4.98 11.09
N GLU A 23 8.06 5.10 12.13
CA GLU A 23 8.65 3.97 12.84
C GLU A 23 8.32 4.09 14.33
N ASP A 24 8.02 2.97 14.96
CA ASP A 24 7.89 2.83 16.40
C ASP A 24 8.43 1.46 16.84
N GLY A 25 9.67 1.46 17.34
CA GLY A 25 10.37 0.24 17.76
C GLY A 25 10.57 -0.74 16.59
N ASP A 26 10.10 -1.96 16.76
CA ASP A 26 10.18 -3.04 15.76
C ASP A 26 9.10 -2.92 14.65
N LYS A 27 8.40 -1.78 14.54
CA LYS A 27 7.30 -1.59 13.60
C LYS A 27 7.52 -0.41 12.69
N VAL A 28 7.21 -0.61 11.41
CA VAL A 28 7.14 0.44 10.40
C VAL A 28 5.71 0.57 9.91
N PHE A 29 5.22 1.80 9.89
CA PHE A 29 3.97 2.17 9.27
C PHE A 29 4.21 2.83 7.91
N LEU A 30 3.42 2.46 6.91
CA LEU A 30 3.39 3.11 5.61
C LEU A 30 1.96 3.54 5.27
N HIS A 31 1.83 4.75 4.75
CA HIS A 31 0.58 5.22 4.14
C HIS A 31 0.88 5.62 2.70
N GLY A 32 0.29 4.92 1.75
CA GLY A 32 0.67 5.00 0.34
C GLY A 32 -0.50 4.78 -0.62
N ILE A 33 -0.21 5.03 -1.89
CA ILE A 33 -1.12 4.72 -3.01
C ILE A 33 -0.55 3.53 -3.77
N TYR A 34 -1.36 2.51 -3.96
CA TYR A 34 -1.05 1.31 -4.73
C TYR A 34 -1.91 1.26 -6.00
N ASN A 35 -1.34 0.79 -7.09
CA ASN A 35 -2.10 0.28 -8.23
C ASN A 35 -1.57 -1.13 -8.54
N PHE A 36 -2.35 -2.16 -8.21
CA PHE A 36 -1.97 -3.54 -8.46
C PHE A 36 -2.32 -3.95 -9.87
N ALA A 37 -1.32 -4.07 -10.73
CA ALA A 37 -1.47 -4.58 -12.09
C ALA A 37 -2.62 -3.92 -12.91
N GLY A 38 -2.90 -2.63 -12.69
CA GLY A 38 -3.98 -1.91 -13.37
C GLY A 38 -5.35 -2.01 -12.72
N ALA A 39 -5.48 -2.56 -11.51
CA ALA A 39 -6.74 -2.65 -10.77
C ALA A 39 -7.30 -1.29 -10.28
N GLY A 40 -6.54 -0.20 -10.48
CA GLY A 40 -6.91 1.15 -10.07
C GLY A 40 -6.23 1.58 -8.77
N GLU A 41 -6.22 2.89 -8.52
CA GLU A 41 -5.55 3.46 -7.36
C GLU A 41 -6.31 3.18 -6.06
N GLN A 42 -5.59 2.63 -5.09
CA GLN A 42 -6.07 2.33 -3.75
C GLN A 42 -5.14 3.01 -2.74
N VAL A 43 -5.71 3.55 -1.67
CA VAL A 43 -4.91 3.93 -0.51
C VAL A 43 -4.70 2.67 0.34
N ALA A 44 -3.48 2.49 0.82
CA ALA A 44 -3.13 1.45 1.77
C ALA A 44 -2.54 2.06 3.03
N PHE A 45 -2.86 1.42 4.15
CA PHE A 45 -2.20 1.60 5.42
C PHE A 45 -1.56 0.26 5.78
N ASP A 46 -0.24 0.19 5.71
CA ASP A 46 0.53 -1.01 6.00
C ASP A 46 1.25 -0.86 7.34
N ILE A 47 1.27 -1.93 8.12
CA ILE A 47 2.11 -2.07 9.29
C ILE A 47 2.98 -3.31 9.09
N LEU A 48 4.28 -3.14 9.21
CA LEU A 48 5.28 -4.20 9.15
C LEU A 48 5.92 -4.35 10.52
N ARG A 49 5.93 -5.56 11.10
CA ARG A 49 6.73 -5.87 12.28
C ARG A 49 7.99 -6.61 11.84
N PHE A 50 9.13 -6.21 12.38
CA PHE A 50 10.42 -6.82 12.14
C PHE A 50 10.80 -7.76 13.29
N ASP A 51 11.48 -8.87 12.98
CA ASP A 51 12.12 -9.72 13.99
C ASP A 51 13.52 -9.19 14.37
N GLU A 52 14.19 -9.90 15.29
CA GLU A 52 15.52 -9.54 15.79
C GLU A 52 16.61 -9.60 14.70
N ASP A 53 16.38 -10.35 13.61
CA ASP A 53 17.28 -10.44 12.45
C ASP A 53 16.99 -9.34 11.40
N GLY A 54 16.01 -8.47 11.65
CA GLY A 54 15.61 -7.39 10.76
C GLY A 54 14.77 -7.86 9.56
N ASN A 55 14.18 -9.05 9.62
CA ASN A 55 13.25 -9.53 8.60
C ASN A 55 11.82 -9.13 8.93
N ILE A 56 10.97 -8.96 7.91
CA ILE A 56 9.53 -8.76 8.11
C ILE A 56 8.94 -10.07 8.62
N ALA A 57 8.50 -10.06 9.87
CA ALA A 57 7.89 -11.21 10.53
C ALA A 57 6.36 -11.20 10.41
N GLU A 58 5.75 -10.02 10.45
CA GLU A 58 4.30 -9.83 10.30
C GLU A 58 4.01 -8.61 9.43
N HIS A 59 2.92 -8.69 8.66
CA HIS A 59 2.39 -7.62 7.83
C HIS A 59 0.87 -7.57 8.01
N TRP A 60 0.35 -6.37 8.28
CA TRP A 60 -1.08 -6.09 8.26
C TRP A 60 -1.34 -4.93 7.33
N ASP A 61 -2.44 -5.01 6.59
CA ASP A 61 -2.90 -3.94 5.74
C ASP A 61 -4.37 -3.63 5.96
N VAL A 62 -4.74 -2.40 5.62
CA VAL A 62 -6.10 -2.08 5.19
C VAL A 62 -6.01 -1.26 3.91
N MET A 63 -6.82 -1.65 2.94
CA MET A 63 -6.88 -0.98 1.64
C MET A 63 -8.27 -0.44 1.36
N ALA A 64 -8.33 0.70 0.66
CA ALA A 64 -9.57 1.28 0.19
C ALA A 64 -9.37 1.96 -1.17
N THR A 65 -10.33 1.77 -2.09
CA THR A 65 -10.37 2.51 -3.36
C THR A 65 -10.44 4.02 -3.10
N ILE A 66 -9.67 4.79 -3.86
CA ILE A 66 -9.75 6.25 -3.81
C ILE A 66 -11.01 6.67 -4.58
N PRO A 67 -12.01 7.31 -3.94
CA PRO A 67 -13.23 7.71 -4.63
C PRO A 67 -12.94 8.81 -5.66
N SER A 68 -13.76 8.87 -6.71
CA SER A 68 -13.69 9.98 -7.66
C SER A 68 -13.98 11.31 -6.95
N LYS A 69 -13.42 12.41 -7.43
CA LYS A 69 -13.66 13.75 -6.85
C LYS A 69 -15.14 14.10 -6.71
N ARG A 70 -16.01 13.56 -7.57
CA ARG A 70 -17.46 13.80 -7.52
C ARG A 70 -18.13 13.15 -6.30
N ASP A 71 -17.53 12.10 -5.75
CA ASP A 71 -18.08 11.32 -4.65
C ASP A 71 -17.49 11.71 -3.30
N TRP A 72 -16.59 12.69 -3.27
CA TRP A 72 -15.95 13.15 -2.04
C TRP A 72 -16.99 13.73 -1.08
N LYS A 73 -16.80 13.43 0.21
CA LYS A 73 -17.63 13.95 1.32
C LYS A 73 -16.91 15.03 2.13
N ASN A 74 -15.73 15.43 1.69
CA ASN A 74 -14.86 16.44 2.29
C ASN A 74 -13.98 17.08 1.21
N ASP A 75 -13.38 18.23 1.51
CA ASP A 75 -12.57 18.99 0.57
C ASP A 75 -11.06 18.75 0.71
N ASN A 76 -10.64 18.04 1.77
CA ASN A 76 -9.23 17.68 1.99
C ASN A 76 -8.79 16.42 1.24
N GLY A 77 -9.73 15.66 0.65
CA GLY A 77 -9.43 14.43 -0.07
C GLY A 77 -9.13 13.27 0.89
N LYS A 78 -8.45 12.24 0.36
CA LYS A 78 -8.21 10.99 1.11
C LYS A 78 -6.98 11.04 2.06
N PHE A 79 -6.12 12.05 1.95
CA PHE A 79 -4.78 12.10 2.57
C PHE A 79 -4.55 13.31 3.46
#